data_AF-A0A9W8DKQ3-F1
#
_entry.id   AF-A0A9W8DKQ3-F1
#
_cell.length_a   1.000
_cell.length_b   1.000
_cell.length_c   1.000
_cell.angle_alpha   90.00
_cell.angle_beta   90.00
_cell.angle_gamma   90.00
#
_symmetry.space_group_name_H-M   'P 1'
#
loop_
_entity.id
_entity.type
_entity.pdbx_description
1 polymer ?
#
loop_
_entity_poly.entity_id
_entity_poly.type
_entity_poly.pdbx_seq_one_letter_code
_entity_poly.pdbx_strand_id
1 'polypeptide(L)' 'MLKQITNIKAAFYPSRIDVKFKDGKTLSVNADDLHGDDIIFQVEKYSRKLSQQEDLKNQ' A
#
# COMPACT_ATOMS: atom_id res chain seq x y z
N MET A 1 -11.04 -26.18 -39.80
CA MET A 1 -10.62 -26.37 -38.39
C MET A 1 -10.77 -25.02 -37.67
N LEU A 2 -11.71 -24.91 -36.73
CA LEU A 2 -11.92 -23.68 -35.97
C LEU A 2 -10.76 -23.45 -34.99
N LYS A 3 -10.18 -22.25 -35.01
CA LYS A 3 -9.12 -21.83 -34.10
C LYS A 3 -9.69 -21.64 -32.69
N GLN A 4 -9.01 -22.22 -31.70
CA GLN A 4 -9.29 -22.03 -30.27
C GLN A 4 -9.42 -20.54 -29.95
N ILE A 5 -10.57 -20.15 -29.39
CA ILE A 5 -10.75 -18.83 -28.79
C ILE A 5 -10.03 -18.89 -27.45
N THR A 6 -8.81 -18.35 -27.41
CA THR A 6 -8.06 -18.16 -26.17
C THR A 6 -8.88 -17.24 -25.28
N ASN A 7 -9.45 -17.79 -24.22
CA ASN A 7 -10.21 -17.05 -23.23
C ASN A 7 -9.23 -16.16 -22.46
N ILE A 8 -9.07 -14.90 -22.87
CA ILE A 8 -8.19 -13.93 -22.23
C ILE A 8 -8.85 -13.58 -20.89
N LYS A 9 -8.53 -14.34 -19.84
CA LYS A 9 -8.75 -13.88 -18.47
C LYS A 9 -7.94 -12.59 -18.31
N ALA A 10 -8.62 -11.44 -18.24
CA ALA A 10 -7.97 -10.20 -17.84
C ALA A 10 -7.25 -10.47 -16.52
N ALA A 11 -5.93 -10.28 -16.49
CA ALA A 11 -5.16 -10.38 -15.26
C ALA A 11 -5.65 -9.26 -14.34
N PHE A 12 -6.40 -9.63 -13.29
CA PHE A 12 -6.73 -8.74 -12.19
C PHE A 12 -5.42 -8.44 -11.48
N TYR A 13 -4.81 -7.28 -11.78
CA TYR A 13 -3.69 -6.81 -11.00
C TYR A 13 -4.26 -6.16 -9.74
N PRO A 14 -3.87 -6.64 -8.55
CA PRO A 14 -4.35 -6.03 -7.32
C PRO A 14 -3.93 -4.56 -7.29
N SER A 15 -4.87 -3.69 -6.92
CA SER A 15 -4.62 -2.27 -6.75
C SER A 15 -3.66 -2.11 -5.57
N ARG A 16 -2.40 -1.78 -5.83
CA ARG A 16 -1.37 -1.65 -4.78
C ARG A 16 -1.00 -0.19 -4.58
N ILE A 17 -0.91 0.23 -3.31
CA ILE A 17 -0.43 1.55 -2.91
C ILE A 17 0.87 1.37 -2.13
N ASP A 18 1.94 1.99 -2.62
CA ASP A 18 3.23 2.01 -1.95
C ASP A 18 3.50 3.41 -1.37
N VAL A 19 3.60 3.49 -0.04
CA VAL A 19 3.90 4.72 0.70
C VAL A 19 5.32 4.67 1.22
N LYS A 20 6.19 5.55 0.70
CA LYS A 20 7.59 5.65 1.13
C LYS A 20 7.74 6.75 2.18
N PHE A 21 8.27 6.40 3.34
CA PHE A 21 8.49 7.31 4.46
C PHE A 21 9.93 7.85 4.46
N LYS A 22 10.16 8.92 5.24
CA LYS A 22 11.47 9.59 5.34
C LYS A 22 12.57 8.72 5.95
N ASP A 23 12.19 7.72 6.73
CA ASP A 23 13.10 6.70 7.30
C ASP A 23 13.56 5.66 6.24
N GLY A 24 13.11 5.80 5.00
CA GLY A 24 13.44 4.90 3.90
C GLY A 24 12.58 3.64 3.85
N LYS A 25 11.65 3.43 4.79
CA LYS A 25 10.74 2.29 4.76
C LYS A 25 9.57 2.53 3.81
N THR A 26 9.06 1.44 3.26
CA THR A 26 7.90 1.44 2.36
C THR A 26 6.79 0.62 3.00
N LEU A 27 5.62 1.24 3.16
CA LEU A 27 4.38 0.56 3.49
C LEU A 27 3.65 0.23 2.20
N SER A 28 3.53 -1.06 1.91
CA SER A 28 2.78 -1.56 0.75
C SER A 28 1.43 -2.04 1.21
N VAL A 29 0.37 -1.46 0.64
CA VAL A 29 -1.01 -1.75 0.98
C VAL A 29 -1.71 -2.31 -0.25
N ASN A 30 -2.37 -3.46 -0.09
CA ASN A 30 -3.28 -3.98 -1.11
C ASN A 30 -4.65 -3.30 -0.93
N ALA A 31 -5.05 -2.50 -1.90
CA ALA A 31 -6.26 -1.69 -1.90
C ALA A 31 -7.49 -2.40 -2.46
N ASP A 32 -7.36 -3.67 -2.88
CA ASP A 32 -8.49 -4.46 -3.40
C ASP A 32 -9.62 -4.66 -2.36
N ASP A 33 -9.25 -4.82 -1.09
CA ASP A 33 -10.17 -5.13 0.01
C ASP A 33 -10.27 -4.01 1.06
N LEU A 34 -9.65 -2.85 0.80
CA LEU A 34 -9.56 -1.76 1.78
C LEU A 34 -10.34 -0.52 1.31
N HIS A 35 -11.09 0.07 2.23
CA HIS A 35 -11.66 1.38 1.99
C HIS A 35 -10.55 2.43 2.05
N GLY A 36 -10.72 3.55 1.33
CA GLY A 36 -9.74 4.65 1.33
C GLY A 36 -9.36 5.11 2.74
N ASP A 37 -10.32 5.09 3.66
CA ASP A 37 -10.13 5.48 5.06
C ASP A 37 -9.19 4.54 5.83
N ASP A 38 -9.19 3.25 5.51
CA ASP A 38 -8.30 2.27 6.13
C ASP A 38 -6.84 2.53 5.76
N ILE A 39 -6.60 2.93 4.51
CA ILE A 39 -5.28 3.29 4.01
C ILE A 39 -4.78 4.55 4.71
N ILE A 40 -5.63 5.57 4.84
CA ILE A 40 -5.31 6.83 5.55
C ILE A 40 -4.95 6.52 7.01
N PHE A 41 -5.76 5.72 7.70
CA PHE A 41 -5.51 5.36 9.10
C PHE A 41 -4.16 4.65 9.29
N GLN A 42 -3.80 3.72 8.40
CA GLN A 42 -2.52 3.02 8.47
C GLN A 42 -1.32 3.96 8.25
N VAL A 43 -1.42 4.87 7.29
CA VAL A 43 -0.37 5.85 7.00
C VAL A 43 -0.20 6.82 8.17
N GLU A 44 -1.28 7.35 8.71
CA GLU A 44 -1.24 8.26 9.87
C GLU A 44 -0.65 7.59 11.12
N LYS A 45 -1.06 6.35 11.39
CA LYS A 45 -0.54 5.56 12.52
C LYS A 45 0.97 5.37 12.41
N TYR A 46 1.49 5.09 11.22
CA TYR A 46 2.93 4.95 11.00
C TYR A 46 3.66 6.30 11.14
N SER A 47 3.10 7.37 10.57
CA SER A 47 3.64 8.73 10.67
C SER A 47 3.78 9.19 12.14
N ARG A 48 2.75 8.97 12.97
CA ARG A 48 2.80 9.31 14.41
C ARG A 48 3.89 8.55 15.15
N LYS A 49 4.08 7.26 14.85
CA LYS A 49 5.17 6.46 15.44
C LYS A 49 6.53 7.02 15.07
N LEU A 50 6.71 7.43 13.81
CA LEU A 50 7.98 7.99 13.35
C LEU A 50 8.28 9.32 14.04
N SER A 51 7.29 10.22 14.13
CA SER A 51 7.43 11.49 14.85
C SER A 51 7.84 11.30 16.31
N GLN A 52 7.18 10.38 17.04
CA GLN A 52 7.54 10.08 18.43
C GLN A 52 8.97 9.55 18.56
N GLN A 53 9.44 8.75 17.60
CA GLN A 53 10.82 8.25 17.60
C GLN A 53 11.85 9.35 17.30
N GLU A 54 11.51 10.32 16.45
CA GLU A 54 12.37 11.49 16.18
C GLU A 54 12.44 12.41 17.40
N ASP A 55 11.31 12.66 18.08
CA ASP A 55 11.25 13.48 19.29
C ASP A 55 12.08 12.87 20.44
N LEU A 56 11.99 11.55 20.65
CA LEU A 56 12.77 10.82 21.66
C LEU A 56 14.28 10.80 21.37
N LYS A 57 14.68 10.89 20.10
CA LYS A 57 16.10 10.91 19.71
C LYS A 57 16.74 12.30 19.78
N ASN A 58 15.92 13.35 19.74
CA ASN A 58 16.37 14.74 19.80
C ASN A 58 16.41 15.31 21.24
N GLN A 59 16.16 14.48 22.26
CA GLN A 59 16.41 14.78 23.67
C GLN A 59 17.74 14.17 24.13
#